data_AF-E6LRS1-F1
#
_entry.id   AF-E6LRS1-F1
#
_cell.length_a   1.000
_cell.length_b   1.000
_cell.length_c   1.000
_cell.angle_alpha   90.00
_cell.angle_beta   90.00
_cell.angle_gamma   90.00
#
_symmetry.space_group_name_H-M   'P 1'
#
loop_
_entity.id
_entity.type
_entity.pdbx_description
1 polymer ?
#
loop_
_entity_poly.entity_id
_entity_poly.type
_entity_poly.pdbx_seq_one_letter_code
_entity_poly.pdbx_strand_id
1 'polypeptide(L)'
;MVVLATMSACGAEKKDSTGSTEAKTGTEASTEAKTEAKKPSDLGSVKLGNYIGVEIPNIDTTVSDQEVESQINTELQQDPDKENITDRAVQEGDTVNIDYTGTKDGVAFDGGSAKGYDLVIGSKNFIDGFESGLVGHNIGENVQLNLTFPSDYNNKDLAGAAVVFDVKINSISVSKPATLTDEWVSRHTNNAQKTVDEYKAEVRKKLEDQKKKSAKQQDEYNALTAVIKDSTYKLNDKAIDYEYDISMEPINSMISQYGMTMAQYAQAYGTDEEGLKKQIREQAENVVKQEVTLNTIYKKEKMSLKDEDYQKVIEASGLTISKDELIKQYGKDKVEEAVKSYKVVSFLVEKAKRSAATVNVNGETISGAESSTSAESTTAQSSEAAK
;
A
#
# COMPACT_ATOMS: atom_id res chain seq x y z
N MET A 1 -11.26 -2.69 -6.55
CA MET A 1 -10.44 -1.48 -6.32
C MET A 1 -11.11 -0.16 -6.73
N VAL A 2 -11.87 -0.09 -7.82
CA VAL A 2 -12.38 1.21 -8.36
C VAL A 2 -13.28 1.99 -7.40
N VAL A 3 -14.16 1.32 -6.63
CA VAL A 3 -15.11 2.00 -5.73
C VAL A 3 -14.46 2.52 -4.43
N LEU A 4 -13.34 1.92 -4.00
CA LEU A 4 -12.65 2.26 -2.75
C LEU A 4 -11.47 3.22 -2.95
N ALA A 5 -10.81 3.14 -4.11
CA ALA A 5 -9.72 4.04 -4.46
C ALA A 5 -10.18 5.52 -4.53
N THR A 6 -11.45 5.77 -4.88
CA THR A 6 -12.02 7.13 -4.95
C THR A 6 -12.16 7.80 -3.58
N MET A 7 -12.27 7.04 -2.48
CA MET A 7 -12.32 7.62 -1.14
C MET A 7 -10.93 7.97 -0.60
N SER A 8 -9.88 7.26 -1.04
CA SER A 8 -8.50 7.53 -0.60
C SER A 8 -7.87 8.75 -1.27
N ALA A 9 -8.46 9.26 -2.36
CA ALA A 9 -7.90 10.34 -3.17
C ALA A 9 -8.35 11.76 -2.76
N CYS A 10 -9.20 11.92 -1.74
CA CYS A 10 -9.57 13.25 -1.23
C CYS A 10 -8.82 13.56 0.07
N GLY A 11 -7.92 14.53 -0.06
CA GLY A 11 -6.95 14.93 0.95
C GLY A 11 -7.54 15.37 2.28
N ALA A 12 -6.71 15.21 3.30
CA ALA A 12 -6.89 15.70 4.64
C ALA A 12 -7.10 17.23 4.65
N GLU A 13 -8.23 17.67 5.21
CA GLU A 13 -8.43 19.06 5.62
C GLU A 13 -7.38 19.43 6.69
N LYS A 14 -6.53 20.41 6.36
CA LYS A 14 -5.65 21.07 7.34
C LYS A 14 -6.52 21.82 8.35
N LYS A 15 -6.40 21.45 9.63
CA LYS A 15 -6.87 22.28 10.75
C LYS A 15 -5.95 23.49 10.90
N ASP A 16 -6.47 24.68 10.63
CA ASP A 16 -5.88 25.94 11.08
C ASP A 16 -6.02 26.07 12.61
N SER A 17 -4.91 26.32 13.30
CA SER A 17 -4.91 26.87 14.66
C SER A 17 -4.45 28.32 14.62
N THR A 18 -5.34 29.21 15.04
CA THR A 18 -5.15 30.65 15.15
C THR A 18 -4.12 31.01 16.24
N GLY A 19 -3.15 31.87 15.91
CA GLY A 19 -2.18 32.41 16.88
C GLY A 19 -1.19 33.40 16.26
N SER A 20 -1.62 34.66 16.16
CA SER A 20 -0.94 35.86 15.65
C SER A 20 0.55 36.03 16.07
N THR A 21 1.42 36.50 15.16
CA THR A 21 2.05 37.87 15.18
C THR A 21 2.93 38.09 13.93
N GLU A 22 2.87 39.31 13.40
CA GLU A 22 3.39 39.83 12.13
C GLU A 22 4.91 39.78 11.91
N ALA A 23 5.33 39.57 10.66
CA ALA A 23 6.40 40.35 10.01
C ALA A 23 6.33 40.21 8.47
N LYS A 24 6.12 41.34 7.79
CA LYS A 24 6.11 41.51 6.33
C LYS A 24 7.50 41.32 5.72
N THR A 25 7.61 40.54 4.64
CA THR A 25 8.31 40.95 3.41
C THR A 25 7.89 40.06 2.24
N GLY A 26 7.57 40.68 1.12
CA GLY A 26 6.82 40.07 0.01
C GLY A 26 7.63 39.20 -0.94
N THR A 27 6.88 38.32 -1.61
CA THR A 27 7.03 37.99 -3.03
C THR A 27 5.65 37.49 -3.46
N GLU A 28 4.97 38.26 -4.29
CA GLU A 28 3.70 37.87 -4.90
C GLU A 28 3.96 36.73 -5.88
N ALA A 29 3.79 35.49 -5.42
CA ALA A 29 3.43 34.38 -6.29
C ALA A 29 1.91 34.27 -6.19
N SER A 30 1.22 34.71 -7.26
CA SER A 30 -0.21 34.54 -7.43
C SER A 30 -0.56 33.05 -7.45
N THR A 31 -0.89 32.49 -6.30
CA THR A 31 -1.69 31.27 -6.22
C THR A 31 -3.09 31.63 -6.65
N GLU A 32 -3.36 31.52 -7.95
CA GLU A 32 -4.73 31.37 -8.43
C GLU A 32 -5.30 30.12 -7.76
N ALA A 33 -6.22 30.34 -6.82
CA ALA A 33 -7.07 29.30 -6.29
C ALA A 33 -7.88 28.73 -7.47
N LYS A 34 -7.42 27.60 -8.01
CA LYS A 34 -8.14 26.83 -9.04
C LYS A 34 -9.48 26.45 -8.42
N THR A 35 -10.55 27.09 -8.88
CA THR A 35 -11.93 26.77 -8.52
C THR A 35 -12.11 25.26 -8.71
N GLU A 36 -12.46 24.51 -7.67
CA GLU A 36 -12.78 23.09 -7.78
C GLU A 36 -13.81 22.93 -8.91
N ALA A 37 -13.38 22.34 -10.02
CA ALA A 37 -14.27 22.14 -11.15
C ALA A 37 -15.43 21.28 -10.66
N LYS A 38 -16.67 21.73 -10.86
CA LYS A 38 -17.83 20.95 -10.44
C LYS A 38 -18.05 19.82 -11.44
N LYS A 39 -18.17 18.58 -10.96
CA LYS A 39 -18.50 17.42 -11.77
C LYS A 39 -19.69 17.69 -12.71
N PRO A 40 -19.56 17.46 -14.03
CA PRO A 40 -20.68 17.61 -14.95
C PRO A 40 -21.87 16.72 -14.57
N SER A 41 -23.08 17.28 -14.58
CA SER A 41 -24.30 16.53 -14.25
C SER A 41 -24.72 15.56 -15.35
N ASP A 42 -24.33 15.83 -16.59
CA ASP A 42 -24.57 14.96 -17.75
C ASP A 42 -23.29 14.23 -18.12
N LEU A 43 -23.22 12.94 -17.78
CA LEU A 43 -22.12 12.05 -18.10
C LEU A 43 -22.30 11.39 -19.48
N GLY A 44 -23.43 11.64 -20.15
CA GLY A 44 -23.86 10.97 -21.37
C GLY A 44 -24.83 9.82 -21.10
N SER A 45 -24.91 8.90 -22.06
CA SER A 45 -25.87 7.78 -22.03
C SER A 45 -25.22 6.47 -22.45
N VAL A 46 -25.75 5.37 -21.92
CA VAL A 46 -25.38 4.00 -22.28
C VAL A 46 -26.60 3.23 -22.73
N LYS A 47 -26.47 2.51 -23.85
CA LYS A 47 -27.35 1.41 -24.20
C LYS A 47 -26.72 0.15 -23.64
N LEU A 48 -27.25 -0.31 -22.50
CA LEU A 48 -26.77 -1.51 -21.82
C LEU A 48 -26.91 -2.74 -22.74
N GLY A 49 -25.83 -3.51 -22.84
CA GLY A 49 -25.86 -4.87 -23.37
C GLY A 49 -26.52 -5.85 -22.40
N ASN A 50 -26.21 -7.13 -22.52
CA ASN A 50 -26.61 -8.10 -21.51
C ASN A 50 -25.80 -7.91 -20.23
N TYR A 51 -26.50 -7.61 -19.12
CA TYR A 51 -25.89 -7.43 -17.80
C TYR A 51 -26.37 -8.46 -16.77
N ILE A 52 -27.34 -9.30 -17.14
CA ILE A 52 -27.82 -10.40 -16.33
C ILE A 52 -27.26 -11.70 -16.91
N GLY A 53 -26.62 -12.52 -16.09
CA GLY A 53 -25.99 -13.75 -16.54
C GLY A 53 -24.72 -13.53 -17.35
N VAL A 54 -24.01 -12.41 -17.15
CA VAL A 54 -22.68 -12.20 -17.73
C VAL A 54 -21.73 -13.31 -17.28
N GLU A 55 -20.89 -13.77 -18.19
CA GLU A 55 -19.93 -14.83 -17.88
C GLU A 55 -18.70 -14.24 -17.20
N ILE A 56 -18.37 -14.75 -16.01
CA ILE A 56 -17.14 -14.45 -15.28
C ILE A 56 -16.37 -15.75 -15.02
N PRO A 57 -15.02 -15.75 -15.04
CA PRO A 57 -14.24 -16.95 -14.73
C PRO A 57 -14.40 -17.37 -13.27
N ASN A 58 -13.99 -18.60 -12.96
CA ASN A 58 -13.71 -19.01 -11.59
C ASN A 58 -12.39 -18.38 -11.15
N ILE A 59 -12.26 -18.09 -9.85
CA ILE A 59 -11.02 -17.55 -9.31
C ILE A 59 -10.43 -18.57 -8.35
N ASP A 60 -9.19 -18.96 -8.64
CA ASP A 60 -8.44 -19.82 -7.75
C ASP A 60 -8.05 -19.06 -6.47
N THR A 61 -8.50 -19.61 -5.34
CA THR A 61 -8.24 -19.08 -4.00
C THR A 61 -7.44 -20.06 -3.16
N THR A 62 -6.96 -21.16 -3.75
CA THR A 62 -6.14 -22.15 -3.04
C THR A 62 -4.82 -21.53 -2.61
N VAL A 63 -4.38 -21.85 -1.39
CA VAL A 63 -3.07 -21.44 -0.87
C VAL A 63 -2.16 -22.65 -0.85
N SER A 64 -1.04 -22.56 -1.56
CA SER A 64 -0.03 -23.61 -1.57
C SER A 64 0.85 -23.56 -0.33
N ASP A 65 1.49 -24.68 0.02
CA ASP A 65 2.47 -24.73 1.11
C ASP A 65 3.65 -23.79 0.84
N GLN A 66 4.06 -23.66 -0.42
CA GLN A 66 5.15 -22.76 -0.82
C GLN A 66 4.83 -21.29 -0.52
N GLU A 67 3.58 -20.85 -0.70
CA GLU A 67 3.16 -19.49 -0.36
C GLU A 67 3.21 -19.24 1.15
N VAL A 68 2.82 -20.23 1.97
CA VAL A 68 2.92 -20.17 3.43
C VAL A 68 4.39 -20.06 3.85
N GLU A 69 5.25 -20.94 3.33
CA GLU A 69 6.68 -20.91 3.65
C GLU A 69 7.34 -19.59 3.19
N SER A 70 6.98 -19.07 2.00
CA SER A 70 7.49 -17.80 1.50
C SER A 70 7.08 -16.61 2.39
N GLN A 71 5.84 -16.60 2.87
CA GLN A 71 5.35 -15.58 3.80
C GLN A 71 6.12 -15.65 5.12
N ILE A 72 6.27 -16.86 5.69
CA ILE A 72 7.01 -17.06 6.95
C ILE A 72 8.48 -16.67 6.79
N ASN A 73 9.12 -17.02 5.67
CA ASN A 73 10.51 -16.62 5.41
C ASN A 73 10.66 -15.10 5.34
N THR A 74 9.66 -14.39 4.81
CA THR A 74 9.65 -12.91 4.81
C THR A 74 9.55 -12.37 6.23
N GLU A 75 8.68 -12.96 7.06
CA GLU A 75 8.52 -12.56 8.47
C GLU A 75 9.79 -12.86 9.30
N LEU A 76 10.47 -13.99 9.07
CA LEU A 76 11.76 -14.34 9.70
C LEU A 76 12.87 -13.35 9.33
N GLN A 77 12.89 -12.83 8.09
CA GLN A 77 13.85 -11.81 7.68
C GLN A 77 13.60 -10.47 8.34
N GLN A 78 12.33 -10.15 8.62
CA GLN A 78 11.92 -8.90 9.26
C GLN A 78 12.06 -8.94 10.79
N ASP A 79 12.05 -10.13 11.40
CA ASP A 79 12.20 -10.36 12.83
C ASP A 79 13.36 -11.34 13.14
N PRO A 80 14.63 -10.90 12.94
CA PRO A 80 15.81 -11.71 13.18
C PRO A 80 15.96 -12.06 14.68
N ASP A 81 16.59 -13.21 14.95
CA ASP A 81 16.94 -13.56 16.33
C ASP A 81 18.05 -12.63 16.85
N LYS A 82 17.98 -12.26 18.13
CA LYS A 82 19.02 -11.48 18.81
C LYS A 82 19.83 -12.41 19.70
N GLU A 83 21.13 -12.48 19.46
CA GLU A 83 22.07 -13.12 20.39
C GLU A 83 22.68 -12.05 21.29
N ASN A 84 22.49 -12.18 22.60
CA ASN A 84 23.14 -11.30 23.58
C ASN A 84 24.62 -11.64 23.69
N ILE A 85 25.45 -10.62 23.60
CA ILE A 85 26.91 -10.71 23.74
C ILE A 85 27.27 -10.16 25.12
N THR A 86 28.00 -10.95 25.91
CA THR A 86 28.37 -10.58 27.29
C THR A 86 29.86 -10.72 27.59
N ASP A 87 30.63 -11.28 26.67
CA ASP A 87 32.01 -11.71 26.84
C ASP A 87 33.03 -10.92 26.01
N ARG A 88 32.59 -9.90 25.27
CA ARG A 88 33.44 -9.00 24.49
C ARG A 88 32.91 -7.57 24.40
N ALA A 89 33.80 -6.66 24.04
CA ALA A 89 33.49 -5.27 23.73
C ALA A 89 32.68 -5.11 22.43
N VAL A 90 32.10 -3.91 22.25
CA VAL A 90 31.34 -3.49 21.07
C VAL A 90 32.18 -3.58 19.80
N GLN A 91 31.59 -4.09 18.73
CA GLN A 91 32.16 -4.19 17.39
C GLN A 91 31.21 -3.61 16.33
N GLU A 92 31.75 -3.36 15.14
CA GLU A 92 30.96 -2.98 13.97
C GLU A 92 29.88 -4.05 13.68
N GLY A 93 28.64 -3.61 13.44
CA GLY A 93 27.50 -4.48 13.19
C GLY A 93 26.76 -4.98 14.43
N ASP A 94 27.27 -4.72 15.65
CA ASP A 94 26.51 -5.00 16.88
C ASP A 94 25.32 -4.04 17.01
N THR A 95 24.24 -4.52 17.62
CA THR A 95 23.17 -3.69 18.20
C THR A 95 23.47 -3.45 19.67
N VAL A 96 23.73 -2.21 20.04
CA VAL A 96 23.98 -1.80 21.42
C VAL A 96 22.76 -1.09 22.00
N ASN A 97 22.33 -1.49 23.18
CA ASN A 97 21.33 -0.73 23.93
C ASN A 97 22.04 0.34 24.75
N ILE A 98 21.70 1.61 24.54
CA ILE A 98 22.37 2.75 25.17
C ILE A 98 21.41 3.70 25.87
N ASP A 99 21.90 4.32 26.95
CA ASP A 99 21.39 5.57 27.47
C ASP A 99 22.36 6.68 27.06
N TYR A 100 21.90 7.79 26.50
CA TYR A 100 22.80 8.89 26.16
C TYR A 100 22.23 10.24 26.57
N THR A 101 23.13 11.19 26.83
CA THR A 101 22.80 12.60 27.08
C THR A 101 23.80 13.49 26.35
N GLY A 102 23.30 14.27 25.41
CA GLY A 102 24.04 15.26 24.64
C GLY A 102 23.99 16.62 25.29
N THR A 103 25.14 17.28 25.41
CA THR A 103 25.29 18.63 25.93
C THR A 103 26.07 19.53 24.98
N LYS A 104 25.69 20.80 24.93
CA LYS A 104 26.41 21.88 24.26
C LYS A 104 26.77 22.92 25.32
N ASP A 105 28.05 23.26 25.44
CA ASP A 105 28.54 24.21 26.45
C ASP A 105 28.09 23.84 27.89
N GLY A 106 28.00 22.53 28.18
CA GLY A 106 27.57 21.99 29.48
C GLY A 106 26.05 21.98 29.73
N VAL A 107 25.24 22.40 28.75
CA VAL A 107 23.77 22.41 28.83
C VAL A 107 23.19 21.34 27.91
N ALA A 108 22.29 20.50 28.41
CA ALA A 108 21.59 19.51 27.59
C ALA A 108 20.71 20.19 26.54
N PHE A 109 20.72 19.68 25.31
CA PHE A 109 19.89 20.19 24.23
C PHE A 109 18.72 19.25 23.92
N ASP A 110 17.64 19.82 23.38
CA ASP A 110 16.43 19.07 23.05
C ASP A 110 16.68 18.07 21.92
N GLY A 111 16.10 16.87 22.05
CA GLY A 111 16.39 15.72 21.17
C GLY A 111 17.79 15.10 21.37
N GLY A 112 18.59 15.59 22.31
CA GLY A 112 19.95 15.11 22.58
C GLY A 112 20.07 13.94 23.56
N SER A 113 18.96 13.43 24.10
CA SER A 113 19.00 12.40 25.15
C SER A 113 17.93 11.32 24.95
N ALA A 114 18.29 10.07 25.21
CA ALA A 114 17.37 8.94 25.24
C ALA A 114 17.82 7.89 26.26
N LYS A 115 16.90 7.00 26.66
CA LYS A 115 17.17 5.84 27.50
C LYS A 115 16.68 4.57 26.81
N GLY A 116 17.47 3.50 26.91
CA GLY A 116 17.15 2.20 26.32
C GLY A 116 17.07 2.22 24.79
N TYR A 117 17.83 3.07 24.12
CA TYR A 117 17.84 3.17 22.66
C TYR A 117 18.69 2.05 22.06
N ASP A 118 18.12 1.25 21.15
CA ASP A 118 18.86 0.24 20.39
C ASP A 118 19.54 0.90 19.17
N LEU A 119 20.87 0.93 19.15
CA LEU A 119 21.69 1.48 18.07
C LEU A 119 22.47 0.36 17.38
N VAL A 120 22.31 0.22 16.07
CA VAL A 120 23.18 -0.63 15.25
C VAL A 120 24.46 0.15 14.91
N ILE A 121 25.61 -0.37 15.32
CA ILE A 121 26.92 0.21 15.03
C ILE A 121 27.23 0.03 13.55
N GLY A 122 27.45 1.15 12.85
CA GLY A 122 27.66 1.22 11.39
C GLY A 122 26.41 1.63 10.61
N SER A 123 25.28 1.91 11.28
CA SER A 123 24.04 2.34 10.64
C SER A 123 24.07 3.78 10.12
N LYS A 124 24.98 4.62 10.64
CA LYS A 124 25.10 6.06 10.32
C LYS A 124 23.82 6.84 10.61
N ASN A 125 23.05 6.37 11.59
CA ASN A 125 21.85 7.06 12.06
C ASN A 125 22.21 8.22 12.99
N PHE A 126 23.39 8.16 13.62
CA PHE A 126 23.94 9.22 14.46
C PHE A 126 25.00 10.03 13.73
N ILE A 127 25.37 11.17 14.30
CA ILE A 127 26.44 12.01 13.76
C ILE A 127 27.77 11.25 13.67
N ASP A 128 28.58 11.61 12.70
CA ASP A 128 29.91 11.02 12.50
C ASP A 128 30.73 11.03 13.79
N GLY A 129 31.38 9.91 14.06
CA GLY A 129 32.17 9.70 15.28
C GLY A 129 31.37 9.12 16.45
N PHE A 130 30.04 9.20 16.46
CA PHE A 130 29.22 8.65 17.55
C PHE A 130 29.34 7.13 17.61
N GLU A 131 28.99 6.43 16.53
CA GLU A 131 28.99 4.97 16.47
C GLU A 131 30.41 4.39 16.59
N SER A 132 31.38 4.94 15.85
CA SER A 132 32.78 4.49 15.92
C SER A 132 33.43 4.74 17.28
N GLY A 133 32.96 5.75 18.02
CA GLY A 133 33.44 6.05 19.38
C GLY A 133 33.00 5.03 20.43
N LEU A 134 31.98 4.22 20.15
CA LEU A 134 31.53 3.15 21.05
C LEU A 134 32.26 1.82 20.82
N VAL A 135 32.88 1.64 19.66
CA VAL A 135 33.62 0.41 19.31
C VAL A 135 34.79 0.21 20.28
N GLY A 136 34.91 -1.00 20.84
CA GLY A 136 35.95 -1.35 21.80
C GLY A 136 35.59 -1.11 23.27
N HIS A 137 34.44 -0.49 23.57
CA HIS A 137 33.93 -0.32 24.93
C HIS A 137 33.08 -1.51 25.39
N ASN A 138 33.01 -1.75 26.71
CA ASN A 138 32.29 -2.87 27.30
C ASN A 138 30.91 -2.47 27.87
N ILE A 139 30.08 -3.48 28.13
CA ILE A 139 28.80 -3.32 28.84
C ILE A 139 29.04 -2.69 30.22
N GLY A 140 28.20 -1.71 30.56
CA GLY A 140 28.23 -0.97 31.82
C GLY A 140 29.18 0.23 31.83
N GLU A 141 30.00 0.41 30.80
CA GLU A 141 30.87 1.58 30.69
C GLU A 141 30.08 2.85 30.35
N ASN A 142 30.55 3.98 30.89
CA ASN A 142 30.12 5.31 30.48
C ASN A 142 31.22 5.89 29.60
N VAL A 143 30.89 6.15 28.34
CA VAL A 143 31.78 6.67 27.31
C VAL A 143 31.42 8.12 27.06
N GLN A 144 32.42 9.00 27.14
CA GLN A 144 32.25 10.41 26.80
C GLN A 144 32.78 10.65 25.38
N LEU A 145 31.89 11.09 24.48
CA LEU A 145 32.20 11.35 23.08
C LEU A 145 32.18 12.85 22.82
N ASN A 146 33.33 13.39 22.42
CA ASN A 146 33.47 14.78 22.01
C ASN A 146 33.30 14.85 20.49
N LEU A 147 32.15 15.36 20.04
CA LEU A 147 31.73 15.32 18.63
C LEU A 147 31.43 16.73 18.13
N THR A 148 31.31 16.87 16.81
CA THR A 148 30.89 18.13 16.17
C THR A 148 29.78 17.81 15.19
N PHE A 149 28.68 18.54 15.30
CA PHE A 149 27.59 18.42 14.35
C PHE A 149 28.02 18.92 12.95
N PRO A 150 27.54 18.30 11.87
CA PRO A 150 27.78 18.79 10.52
C PRO A 150 27.36 20.26 10.34
N SER A 151 28.07 20.99 9.46
CA SER A 151 27.76 22.41 9.19
C SER A 151 26.41 22.63 8.52
N ASP A 152 25.88 21.61 7.87
CA ASP A 152 24.61 21.56 7.13
C ASP A 152 23.47 20.95 7.96
N TYR A 153 23.65 20.78 9.27
CA TYR A 153 22.61 20.22 10.14
C TYR A 153 21.37 21.12 10.21
N ASN A 154 20.18 20.51 10.12
CA ASN A 154 18.90 21.23 10.02
C ASN A 154 18.63 22.16 11.20
N ASN A 155 19.11 21.81 12.40
CA ASN A 155 19.02 22.69 13.56
C ASN A 155 20.18 23.70 13.54
N LYS A 156 19.86 24.97 13.25
CA LYS A 156 20.83 26.07 13.15
C LYS A 156 21.65 26.29 14.43
N ASP A 157 21.09 25.94 15.59
CA ASP A 157 21.78 26.11 16.87
C ASP A 157 22.81 25.00 17.12
N LEU A 158 22.65 23.85 16.46
CA LEU A 158 23.55 22.71 16.55
C LEU A 158 24.50 22.62 15.35
N ALA A 159 24.16 23.18 14.19
CA ALA A 159 25.00 23.15 13.00
C ALA A 159 26.44 23.65 13.27
N GLY A 160 27.44 22.80 13.03
CA GLY A 160 28.85 23.09 13.29
C GLY A 160 29.24 23.21 14.77
N ALA A 161 28.32 22.95 15.70
CA ALA A 161 28.59 23.08 17.14
C ALA A 161 29.37 21.87 17.66
N ALA A 162 30.36 22.13 18.51
CA ALA A 162 31.01 21.12 19.32
C ALA A 162 30.09 20.71 20.49
N VAL A 163 29.93 19.42 20.70
CA VAL A 163 29.04 18.83 21.70
C VAL A 163 29.70 17.65 22.39
N VAL A 164 29.21 17.34 23.58
CA VAL A 164 29.65 16.18 24.37
C VAL A 164 28.47 15.27 24.60
N PHE A 165 28.63 13.99 24.25
CA PHE A 165 27.68 12.94 24.58
C PHE A 165 28.24 12.04 25.67
N ASP A 166 27.52 11.92 26.77
CA ASP A 166 27.76 10.88 27.77
C ASP A 166 26.85 9.69 27.43
N VAL A 167 27.46 8.56 27.07
CA VAL A 167 26.78 7.35 26.59
C VAL A 167 27.07 6.19 27.52
N LYS A 168 26.02 5.57 28.07
CA LYS A 168 26.12 4.34 28.85
C LYS A 168 25.71 3.15 27.99
N ILE A 169 26.55 2.12 27.94
CA ILE A 169 26.24 0.87 27.24
C ILE A 169 25.52 -0.08 28.21
N ASN A 170 24.25 -0.38 27.94
CA ASN A 170 23.42 -1.25 28.78
C ASN A 170 23.54 -2.73 28.37
N SER A 171 23.57 -3.02 27.07
CA SER A 171 23.74 -4.38 26.54
C SER A 171 24.29 -4.35 25.12
N ILE A 172 24.86 -5.48 24.68
CA ILE A 172 25.31 -5.72 23.31
C ILE A 172 24.58 -6.95 22.80
N SER A 173 24.09 -6.89 21.57
CA SER A 173 23.49 -8.02 20.88
C SER A 173 23.87 -8.02 19.40
N VAL A 174 23.82 -9.17 18.76
CA VAL A 174 24.02 -9.31 17.31
C VAL A 174 22.78 -9.94 16.68
N SER A 175 22.33 -9.38 15.56
CA SER A 175 21.25 -9.98 14.78
C SER A 175 21.76 -11.23 14.07
N LYS A 176 21.04 -12.34 14.24
CA LYS A 176 21.25 -13.59 13.52
C LYS A 176 20.02 -13.90 12.67
N PRO A 177 20.19 -14.60 11.54
CA PRO A 177 19.05 -15.12 10.79
C PRO A 177 18.12 -15.89 11.73
N ALA A 178 16.85 -15.49 11.77
CA ALA A 178 15.89 -16.17 12.61
C ALA A 178 15.64 -17.60 12.12
N THR A 179 15.37 -18.49 13.08
CA THR A 179 14.91 -19.84 12.78
C THR A 179 13.48 -20.02 13.23
N LEU A 180 12.66 -20.65 12.39
CA LEU A 180 11.27 -20.92 12.73
C LEU A 180 11.20 -21.96 13.86
N THR A 181 10.98 -21.48 15.07
CA THR A 181 10.87 -22.28 16.30
C THR A 181 9.63 -21.85 17.09
N ASP A 182 9.15 -22.69 18.00
CA ASP A 182 8.00 -22.37 18.88
C ASP A 182 8.27 -21.12 19.75
N GLU A 183 9.54 -20.91 20.13
CA GLU A 183 9.97 -19.71 20.86
C GLU A 183 9.90 -18.46 19.98
N TRP A 184 10.38 -18.55 18.74
CA TRP A 184 10.26 -17.46 17.76
C TRP A 184 8.79 -17.12 17.53
N VAL A 185 7.92 -18.12 17.33
CA VAL A 185 6.49 -17.93 17.12
C VAL A 185 5.84 -17.24 18.32
N SER A 186 6.11 -17.73 19.53
CA SER A 186 5.53 -17.18 20.76
C SER A 186 5.95 -15.71 20.95
N ARG A 187 7.20 -15.38 20.65
CA ARG A 187 7.70 -14.00 20.68
C ARG A 187 7.05 -13.13 19.60
N HIS A 188 7.13 -13.58 18.35
CA HIS A 188 6.66 -12.86 17.17
C HIS A 188 5.16 -12.53 17.23
N THR A 189 4.37 -13.50 17.69
CA THR A 189 2.91 -13.38 17.78
C THR A 189 2.42 -12.83 19.11
N ASN A 190 3.31 -12.42 20.02
CA ASN A 190 2.98 -12.02 21.38
C ASN A 190 2.12 -13.06 22.13
N ASN A 191 2.49 -14.34 22.01
CA ASN A 191 1.82 -15.52 22.58
C ASN A 191 0.41 -15.79 22.03
N ALA A 192 0.02 -15.20 20.89
CA ALA A 192 -1.23 -15.55 20.23
C ALA A 192 -1.19 -16.96 19.62
N GLN A 193 -0.03 -17.37 19.10
CA GLN A 193 0.28 -18.73 18.71
C GLN A 193 1.48 -19.22 19.53
N LYS A 194 1.49 -20.51 19.88
CA LYS A 194 2.53 -21.11 20.73
C LYS A 194 3.43 -22.08 19.99
N THR A 195 2.96 -22.62 18.87
CA THR A 195 3.70 -23.61 18.10
C THR A 195 3.85 -23.19 16.64
N VAL A 196 4.90 -23.71 15.99
CA VAL A 196 5.11 -23.53 14.55
C VAL A 196 3.91 -23.99 13.73
N ASP A 197 3.26 -25.09 14.12
CA ASP A 197 2.09 -25.60 13.41
C ASP A 197 0.86 -24.67 13.54
N GLU A 198 0.60 -24.14 14.74
CA GLU A 198 -0.47 -23.16 14.96
C GLU A 198 -0.24 -21.89 14.13
N TYR A 199 1.01 -21.43 14.06
CA TYR A 199 1.37 -20.25 13.29
C TYR A 199 1.29 -20.49 11.77
N LYS A 200 1.77 -21.63 11.27
CA LYS A 200 1.59 -22.01 9.85
C LYS A 200 0.12 -22.06 9.46
N ALA A 201 -0.73 -22.60 10.31
CA ALA A 201 -2.18 -22.65 10.09
C ALA A 201 -2.80 -21.24 10.05
N GLU A 202 -2.40 -20.35 10.97
CA GLU A 202 -2.85 -18.96 10.97
C GLU A 202 -2.38 -18.17 9.74
N VAL A 203 -1.12 -18.33 9.34
CA VAL A 203 -0.58 -17.71 8.11
C VAL A 203 -1.37 -18.19 6.90
N ARG A 204 -1.63 -19.50 6.78
CA ARG A 204 -2.46 -20.04 5.70
C ARG A 204 -3.85 -19.41 5.69
N LYS A 205 -4.52 -19.36 6.84
CA LYS A 205 -5.85 -18.76 6.96
C LYS A 205 -5.85 -17.28 6.54
N LYS A 206 -4.85 -16.50 6.96
CA LYS A 206 -4.68 -15.11 6.53
C LYS A 206 -4.53 -15.00 5.01
N LEU A 207 -3.70 -15.85 4.40
CA LEU A 207 -3.51 -15.90 2.95
C LEU A 207 -4.81 -16.30 2.23
N GLU A 208 -5.56 -17.27 2.75
CA GLU A 208 -6.85 -17.67 2.19
C GLU A 208 -7.88 -16.53 2.25
N ASP A 209 -7.96 -15.83 3.38
CA ASP A 209 -8.88 -14.70 3.56
C ASP A 209 -8.49 -13.52 2.66
N GLN A 210 -7.19 -13.27 2.48
CA GLN A 210 -6.68 -12.32 1.50
C GLN A 210 -7.06 -12.74 0.07
N LYS A 211 -6.83 -13.99 -0.33
CA LYS A 211 -7.20 -14.50 -1.66
C LYS A 211 -8.71 -14.44 -1.90
N LYS A 212 -9.55 -14.76 -0.91
CA LYS A 212 -11.01 -14.62 -1.00
C LYS A 212 -11.42 -13.15 -1.20
N LYS A 213 -10.79 -12.22 -0.47
CA LYS A 213 -11.04 -10.78 -0.65
C LYS A 213 -10.64 -10.32 -2.04
N SER A 214 -9.46 -10.71 -2.53
CA SER A 214 -9.00 -10.39 -3.88
C SER A 214 -9.88 -11.02 -4.95
N ALA A 215 -10.31 -12.27 -4.77
CA ALA A 215 -11.21 -12.96 -5.67
C ALA A 215 -12.56 -12.24 -5.79
N LYS A 216 -13.15 -11.82 -4.67
CA LYS A 216 -14.37 -11.00 -4.70
C LYS A 216 -14.18 -9.71 -5.51
N GLN A 217 -13.06 -9.00 -5.30
CA GLN A 217 -12.76 -7.78 -6.04
C GLN A 217 -12.55 -8.03 -7.54
N GLN A 218 -11.94 -9.16 -7.89
CA GLN A 218 -11.71 -9.55 -9.26
C GLN A 218 -13.01 -10.00 -9.94
N ASP A 219 -13.92 -10.66 -9.22
CA ASP A 219 -15.28 -10.96 -9.71
C ASP A 219 -16.08 -9.68 -9.99
N GLU A 220 -16.05 -8.74 -9.05
CA GLU A 220 -16.64 -7.41 -9.20
C GLU A 220 -16.12 -6.70 -10.46
N TYR A 221 -14.80 -6.75 -10.67
CA TYR A 221 -14.15 -6.20 -11.87
C TYR A 221 -14.57 -6.94 -13.15
N ASN A 222 -14.53 -8.27 -13.16
CA ASN A 222 -14.87 -9.09 -14.32
C ASN A 222 -16.32 -8.88 -14.75
N ALA A 223 -17.25 -8.84 -13.78
CA ALA A 223 -18.66 -8.63 -14.05
C ALA A 223 -18.91 -7.24 -14.66
N LEU A 224 -18.36 -6.19 -14.06
CA LEU A 224 -18.52 -4.83 -14.58
C LEU A 224 -17.87 -4.67 -15.97
N THR A 225 -16.68 -5.23 -16.16
CA THR A 225 -15.95 -5.17 -17.45
C THR A 225 -16.71 -5.89 -18.55
N ALA A 226 -17.30 -7.07 -18.26
CA ALA A 226 -18.12 -7.80 -19.21
C ALA A 226 -19.35 -6.98 -19.65
N VAL A 227 -20.03 -6.34 -18.71
CA VAL A 227 -21.17 -5.45 -19.01
C VAL A 227 -20.74 -4.27 -19.88
N ILE A 228 -19.62 -3.63 -19.54
CA ILE A 228 -19.13 -2.46 -20.27
C ILE A 228 -18.77 -2.84 -21.71
N LYS A 229 -18.09 -3.98 -21.89
CA LYS A 229 -17.69 -4.48 -23.21
C LYS A 229 -18.88 -4.75 -24.13
N ASP A 230 -20.00 -5.24 -23.59
CA ASP A 230 -21.23 -5.53 -24.37
C ASP A 230 -22.15 -4.30 -24.53
N SER A 231 -21.80 -3.16 -23.93
CA SER A 231 -22.60 -1.94 -23.93
C SER A 231 -22.11 -0.93 -24.96
N THR A 232 -23.02 -0.09 -25.46
CA THR A 232 -22.70 1.01 -26.40
C THR A 232 -22.87 2.36 -25.71
N TYR A 233 -21.90 3.25 -25.88
CA TYR A 233 -21.83 4.51 -25.15
C TYR A 233 -21.96 5.72 -26.08
N LYS A 234 -22.61 6.77 -25.55
CA LYS A 234 -22.55 8.14 -26.06
C LYS A 234 -22.18 9.03 -24.87
N LEU A 235 -20.88 9.19 -24.64
CA LEU A 235 -20.35 9.91 -23.49
C LEU A 235 -20.32 11.41 -23.74
N ASN A 236 -20.33 12.19 -22.65
CA ASN A 236 -20.09 13.62 -22.70
C ASN A 236 -18.59 13.89 -22.56
N ASP A 237 -17.97 14.54 -23.54
CA ASP A 237 -16.54 14.89 -23.52
C ASP A 237 -16.16 15.70 -22.28
N LYS A 238 -17.05 16.58 -21.78
CA LYS A 238 -16.79 17.36 -20.56
C LYS A 238 -16.66 16.48 -19.32
N ALA A 239 -17.34 15.34 -19.27
CA ALA A 239 -17.21 14.39 -18.18
C ALA A 239 -15.87 13.65 -18.26
N ILE A 240 -15.42 13.33 -19.47
CA ILE A 240 -14.09 12.72 -19.70
C ILE A 240 -12.99 13.72 -19.33
N ASP A 241 -13.12 14.98 -19.76
CA ASP A 241 -12.16 16.05 -19.43
C ASP A 241 -12.09 16.27 -17.91
N TYR A 242 -13.22 16.25 -17.21
CA TYR A 242 -13.28 16.35 -15.76
C TYR A 242 -12.51 15.21 -15.05
N GLU A 243 -12.75 13.96 -15.44
CA GLU A 243 -12.04 12.81 -14.85
C GLU A 243 -10.55 12.78 -15.25
N TYR A 244 -10.21 13.28 -16.44
CA TYR A 244 -8.83 13.47 -16.88
C TYR A 244 -8.10 14.48 -16.00
N ASP A 245 -8.73 15.63 -15.73
CA ASP A 245 -8.14 16.68 -14.89
C ASP A 245 -7.93 16.19 -13.45
N ILE A 246 -8.89 15.47 -12.87
CA ILE A 246 -8.74 14.82 -11.56
C ILE A 246 -7.54 13.88 -11.55
N SER A 247 -7.41 13.06 -12.59
CA SER A 247 -6.31 12.08 -12.69
C SER A 247 -4.95 12.77 -12.85
N MET A 248 -4.91 13.93 -13.50
CA MET A 248 -3.71 14.72 -13.72
C MET A 248 -3.24 15.51 -12.49
N GLU A 249 -4.14 15.88 -11.57
CA GLU A 249 -3.79 16.65 -10.38
C GLU A 249 -2.70 16.03 -9.49
N PRO A 250 -2.80 14.76 -9.05
CA PRO A 250 -1.75 14.14 -8.26
C PRO A 250 -0.44 14.00 -9.04
N ILE A 251 -0.52 13.73 -10.35
CA ILE A 251 0.64 13.63 -11.23
C ILE A 251 1.37 14.97 -11.33
N ASN A 252 0.65 16.05 -11.59
CA ASN A 252 1.20 17.40 -11.68
C ASN A 252 1.81 17.87 -10.35
N SER A 253 1.15 17.53 -9.24
CA SER A 253 1.67 17.82 -7.89
C SER A 253 3.00 17.09 -7.64
N MET A 254 3.06 15.81 -7.98
CA MET A 254 4.27 14.99 -7.85
C MET A 254 5.41 15.56 -8.71
N ILE A 255 5.15 15.81 -9.99
CA ILE A 255 6.15 16.34 -10.93
C ILE A 255 6.69 17.69 -10.45
N SER A 256 5.81 18.58 -9.98
CA SER A 256 6.20 19.88 -9.44
C SER A 256 7.03 19.74 -8.18
N GLN A 257 6.66 18.83 -7.28
CA GLN A 257 7.38 18.58 -6.03
C GLN A 257 8.82 18.10 -6.26
N TYR A 258 9.04 17.26 -7.28
CA TYR A 258 10.36 16.72 -7.61
C TYR A 258 11.10 17.53 -8.68
N GLY A 259 10.57 18.69 -9.11
CA GLY A 259 11.18 19.51 -10.15
C GLY A 259 11.34 18.80 -11.49
N MET A 260 10.48 17.81 -11.77
CA MET A 260 10.48 17.04 -13.00
C MET A 260 9.64 17.74 -14.08
N THR A 261 9.73 17.25 -15.31
CA THR A 261 8.81 17.58 -16.40
C THR A 261 7.88 16.41 -16.70
N MET A 262 6.74 16.67 -17.33
CA MET A 262 5.83 15.60 -17.78
C MET A 262 6.51 14.63 -18.75
N ALA A 263 7.40 15.12 -19.62
CA ALA A 263 8.20 14.28 -20.50
C ALA A 263 9.11 13.32 -19.72
N GLN A 264 9.81 13.79 -18.67
CA GLN A 264 10.65 12.94 -17.82
C GLN A 264 9.82 11.92 -17.04
N TYR A 265 8.63 12.32 -16.56
CA TYR A 265 7.71 11.41 -15.90
C TYR A 265 7.22 10.33 -16.87
N ALA A 266 6.78 10.71 -18.07
CA ALA A 266 6.34 9.77 -19.12
C ALA A 266 7.44 8.76 -19.51
N GLN A 267 8.69 9.21 -19.59
CA GLN A 267 9.84 8.33 -19.87
C GLN A 267 10.00 7.23 -18.81
N ALA A 268 9.74 7.52 -17.54
CA ALA A 268 9.77 6.50 -16.47
C ALA A 268 8.71 5.39 -16.68
N TYR A 269 7.63 5.70 -17.40
CA TYR A 269 6.59 4.74 -17.81
C TYR A 269 6.81 4.17 -19.21
N GLY A 270 7.97 4.42 -19.83
CA GLY A 270 8.32 3.88 -21.15
C GLY A 270 7.53 4.47 -22.31
N THR A 271 6.99 5.68 -22.15
CA THR A 271 6.20 6.39 -23.17
C THR A 271 6.63 7.84 -23.31
N ASP A 272 6.09 8.56 -24.29
CA ASP A 272 6.25 10.01 -24.41
C ASP A 272 5.07 10.75 -23.76
N GLU A 273 5.18 12.08 -23.66
CA GLU A 273 4.16 12.90 -23.02
C GLU A 273 2.77 12.73 -23.67
N GLU A 274 2.71 12.64 -25.00
CA GLU A 274 1.45 12.47 -25.72
C GLU A 274 0.83 11.09 -25.43
N GLY A 275 1.64 10.04 -25.48
CA GLY A 275 1.25 8.67 -25.17
C GLY A 275 0.73 8.54 -23.75
N LEU A 276 1.42 9.14 -22.76
CA LEU A 276 0.95 9.17 -21.37
C LEU A 276 -0.39 9.90 -21.25
N LYS A 277 -0.51 11.10 -21.83
CA LYS A 277 -1.76 11.88 -21.79
C LYS A 277 -2.92 11.12 -22.44
N LYS A 278 -2.66 10.42 -23.54
CA LYS A 278 -3.66 9.56 -24.19
C LYS A 278 -4.09 8.41 -23.29
N GLN A 279 -3.15 7.71 -22.65
CA GLN A 279 -3.46 6.62 -21.71
C GLN A 279 -4.29 7.12 -20.52
N ILE A 280 -3.97 8.29 -19.96
CA ILE A 280 -4.75 8.90 -18.87
C ILE A 280 -6.15 9.25 -19.38
N ARG A 281 -6.28 9.80 -20.60
CA ARG A 281 -7.58 10.11 -21.20
C ARG A 281 -8.44 8.86 -21.44
N GLU A 282 -7.85 7.77 -21.91
CA GLU A 282 -8.54 6.48 -22.06
C GLU A 282 -9.00 5.92 -20.72
N GLN A 283 -8.20 6.08 -19.65
CA GLN A 283 -8.60 5.72 -18.29
C GLN A 283 -9.76 6.59 -17.79
N ALA A 284 -9.70 7.90 -17.99
CA ALA A 284 -10.79 8.82 -17.65
C ALA A 284 -12.09 8.44 -18.39
N GLU A 285 -12.01 8.12 -19.69
CA GLU A 285 -13.15 7.62 -20.46
C GLU A 285 -13.72 6.33 -19.84
N ASN A 286 -12.87 5.40 -19.43
CA ASN A 286 -13.30 4.16 -18.79
C ASN A 286 -13.96 4.39 -17.41
N VAL A 287 -13.52 5.39 -16.64
CA VAL A 287 -14.18 5.81 -15.39
C VAL A 287 -15.59 6.31 -15.69
N VAL A 288 -15.75 7.20 -16.68
CA VAL A 288 -17.06 7.70 -17.09
C VAL A 288 -17.96 6.56 -17.59
N LYS A 289 -17.43 5.61 -18.38
CA LYS A 289 -18.19 4.41 -18.80
C LYS A 289 -18.71 3.61 -17.61
N GLN A 290 -17.85 3.36 -16.62
CA GLN A 290 -18.23 2.63 -15.41
C GLN A 290 -19.37 3.36 -14.69
N GLU A 291 -19.20 4.64 -14.41
CA GLU A 291 -20.19 5.42 -13.67
C GLU A 291 -21.54 5.50 -14.40
N VAL A 292 -21.54 5.78 -15.70
CA VAL A 292 -22.78 5.80 -16.51
C VAL A 292 -23.46 4.43 -16.51
N THR A 293 -22.68 3.36 -16.60
CA THR A 293 -23.19 1.97 -16.56
C THR A 293 -23.86 1.67 -15.23
N LEU A 294 -23.16 1.93 -14.12
CA LEU A 294 -23.65 1.67 -12.77
C LEU A 294 -24.89 2.49 -12.46
N ASN A 295 -24.87 3.79 -12.78
CA ASN A 295 -26.02 4.68 -12.58
C ASN A 295 -27.23 4.27 -13.43
N THR A 296 -27.01 3.78 -14.65
CA THR A 296 -28.10 3.32 -15.52
C THR A 296 -28.73 2.03 -14.99
N ILE A 297 -27.92 1.07 -14.54
CA ILE A 297 -28.43 -0.18 -13.94
C ILE A 297 -29.17 0.12 -12.63
N TYR A 298 -28.61 0.95 -11.76
CA TYR A 298 -29.24 1.35 -10.50
C TYR A 298 -30.65 1.90 -10.71
N LYS A 299 -30.81 2.80 -11.70
CA LYS A 299 -32.11 3.38 -12.08
C LYS A 299 -33.04 2.34 -12.70
N LYS A 300 -32.53 1.51 -13.62
CA LYS A 300 -33.31 0.49 -14.33
C LYS A 300 -33.88 -0.57 -13.38
N GLU A 301 -33.09 -1.00 -12.42
CA GLU A 301 -33.48 -1.98 -11.38
C GLU A 301 -34.23 -1.33 -10.20
N LYS A 302 -34.43 0.00 -10.24
CA LYS A 302 -35.14 0.78 -9.20
C LYS A 302 -34.57 0.53 -7.80
N MET A 303 -33.24 0.45 -7.71
CA MET A 303 -32.54 0.23 -6.45
C MET A 303 -32.67 1.46 -5.53
N SER A 304 -32.61 1.22 -4.22
CA SER A 304 -32.54 2.25 -3.18
C SER A 304 -31.40 1.94 -2.22
N LEU A 305 -30.77 2.97 -1.65
CA LEU A 305 -29.74 2.79 -0.63
C LEU A 305 -30.38 2.52 0.72
N LYS A 306 -29.89 1.49 1.42
CA LYS A 306 -30.27 1.13 2.78
C LYS A 306 -29.06 1.21 3.70
N ASP A 307 -29.27 1.29 5.01
CA ASP A 307 -28.17 1.41 5.97
C ASP A 307 -27.20 0.21 5.92
N GLU A 308 -27.70 -0.98 5.57
CA GLU A 308 -26.85 -2.17 5.38
C GLU A 308 -25.89 -2.02 4.20
N ASP A 309 -26.24 -1.23 3.18
CA ASP A 309 -25.34 -0.99 2.05
C ASP A 309 -24.14 -0.12 2.46
N TYR A 310 -24.35 0.88 3.33
CA TYR A 310 -23.28 1.69 3.90
C TYR A 310 -22.35 0.84 4.76
N GLN A 311 -22.94 -0.01 5.61
CA GLN A 311 -22.18 -0.91 6.46
C GLN A 311 -21.26 -1.84 5.64
N LYS A 312 -21.76 -2.40 4.54
CA LYS A 312 -20.94 -3.23 3.64
C LYS A 312 -19.78 -2.47 3.02
N VAL A 313 -19.96 -1.18 2.68
CA VAL A 313 -18.87 -0.34 2.17
C VAL A 313 -17.84 -0.09 3.27
N ILE A 314 -18.28 0.25 4.48
CA ILE A 314 -17.39 0.47 5.64
C ILE A 314 -16.54 -0.77 5.92
N GLU A 315 -17.17 -1.95 5.94
CA GLU A 315 -16.50 -3.24 6.12
C GLU A 315 -15.52 -3.54 4.97
N ALA A 316 -15.93 -3.30 3.72
CA ALA A 316 -15.07 -3.51 2.56
C ALA A 316 -13.85 -2.58 2.56
N SER A 317 -14.00 -1.34 3.05
CA SER A 317 -12.93 -0.36 3.26
C SER A 317 -11.99 -0.72 4.41
N GLY A 318 -12.37 -1.65 5.29
CA GLY A 318 -11.64 -1.95 6.52
C GLY A 318 -11.71 -0.82 7.57
N LEU A 319 -12.71 0.06 7.46
CA LEU A 319 -12.91 1.16 8.40
C LEU A 319 -13.76 0.68 9.58
N THR A 320 -13.50 1.25 10.76
CA THR A 320 -14.29 1.01 11.98
C THR A 320 -14.99 2.30 12.41
N ILE A 321 -15.75 2.90 11.49
CA ILE A 321 -16.47 4.17 11.71
C ILE A 321 -17.96 4.00 11.44
N SER A 322 -18.78 4.92 11.96
CA SER A 322 -20.21 4.95 11.65
C SER A 322 -20.50 5.51 10.26
N LYS A 323 -21.71 5.27 9.75
CA LYS A 323 -22.21 5.90 8.52
C LYS A 323 -22.13 7.43 8.57
N ASP A 324 -22.53 8.04 9.69
CA ASP A 324 -22.53 9.49 9.84
C ASP A 324 -21.10 10.05 9.84
N GLU A 325 -20.16 9.31 10.43
CA GLU A 325 -18.75 9.68 10.42
C GLU A 325 -18.11 9.52 9.04
N LEU A 326 -18.48 8.46 8.31
CA LEU A 326 -18.09 8.29 6.90
C LEU A 326 -18.59 9.46 6.04
N ILE A 327 -19.87 9.84 6.19
CA ILE A 327 -20.47 10.98 5.47
C ILE A 327 -19.79 12.30 5.88
N LYS A 328 -19.50 12.47 7.17
CA LYS A 328 -18.81 13.66 7.67
C LYS A 328 -17.40 13.79 7.11
N GLN A 329 -16.67 12.69 6.99
CA GLN A 329 -15.28 12.68 6.55
C GLN A 329 -15.14 12.84 5.03
N TYR A 330 -16.00 12.18 4.24
CA TYR A 330 -15.83 12.11 2.78
C TYR A 330 -16.90 12.90 2.00
N GLY A 331 -17.92 13.42 2.68
CA GLY A 331 -19.03 14.12 2.07
C GLY A 331 -20.12 13.16 1.58
N LYS A 332 -21.39 13.58 1.77
CA LYS A 332 -22.57 12.75 1.48
C LYS A 332 -22.60 12.23 0.04
N ASP A 333 -22.41 13.10 -0.94
CA ASP A 333 -22.56 12.74 -2.37
C ASP A 333 -21.54 11.68 -2.79
N LYS A 334 -20.28 11.80 -2.34
CA LYS A 334 -19.21 10.83 -2.65
C LYS A 334 -19.48 9.48 -1.99
N VAL A 335 -19.95 9.49 -0.74
CA VAL A 335 -20.31 8.27 -0.03
C VAL A 335 -21.51 7.58 -0.69
N GLU A 336 -22.57 8.32 -1.01
CA GLU A 336 -23.73 7.76 -1.69
C GLU A 336 -23.39 7.16 -3.06
N GLU A 337 -22.51 7.81 -3.83
CA GLU A 337 -22.05 7.28 -5.13
C GLU A 337 -21.24 5.99 -4.98
N ALA A 338 -20.37 5.91 -3.95
CA ALA A 338 -19.60 4.71 -3.67
C ALA A 338 -20.51 3.55 -3.22
N VAL A 339 -21.47 3.81 -2.32
CA VAL A 339 -22.44 2.80 -1.85
C VAL A 339 -23.35 2.32 -2.98
N LYS A 340 -23.78 3.24 -3.85
CA LYS A 340 -24.51 2.91 -5.08
C LYS A 340 -23.69 1.98 -5.98
N SER A 341 -22.45 2.35 -6.25
CA SER A 341 -21.54 1.58 -7.10
C SER A 341 -21.33 0.18 -6.54
N TYR A 342 -21.01 0.08 -5.24
CA TYR A 342 -20.83 -1.20 -4.57
C TYR A 342 -22.06 -2.10 -4.66
N LYS A 343 -23.26 -1.52 -4.45
CA LYS A 343 -24.53 -2.25 -4.54
C LYS A 343 -24.79 -2.81 -5.93
N VAL A 344 -24.60 -1.99 -6.97
CA VAL A 344 -24.83 -2.42 -8.36
C VAL A 344 -23.83 -3.49 -8.77
N VAL A 345 -22.54 -3.32 -8.46
CA VAL A 345 -21.52 -4.32 -8.81
C VAL A 345 -21.76 -5.63 -8.06
N SER A 346 -22.12 -5.58 -6.77
CA SER A 346 -22.52 -6.78 -6.01
C SER A 346 -23.70 -7.51 -6.66
N PHE A 347 -24.70 -6.76 -7.15
CA PHE A 347 -25.81 -7.32 -7.89
C PHE A 347 -25.37 -7.96 -9.22
N LEU A 348 -24.44 -7.33 -9.96
CA LEU A 348 -23.91 -7.90 -11.19
C LEU A 348 -23.21 -9.24 -10.94
N VAL A 349 -22.40 -9.34 -9.88
CA VAL A 349 -21.74 -10.59 -9.48
C VAL A 349 -22.78 -11.65 -9.08
N GLU A 350 -23.79 -11.29 -8.29
CA GLU A 350 -24.87 -12.21 -7.89
C GLU A 350 -25.63 -12.77 -9.10
N LYS A 351 -25.79 -11.96 -10.15
CA LYS A 351 -26.48 -12.34 -11.39
C LYS A 351 -25.55 -12.93 -12.44
N ALA A 352 -24.24 -12.99 -12.22
CA ALA A 352 -23.28 -13.52 -13.17
C ALA A 352 -23.34 -15.06 -13.23
N LYS A 353 -22.84 -15.62 -14.32
CA LYS A 353 -22.63 -17.07 -14.51
C LYS A 353 -21.15 -17.37 -14.50
N ARG A 354 -20.78 -18.49 -13.87
CA ARG A 354 -19.39 -18.99 -13.93
C ARG A 354 -19.13 -19.62 -15.29
N SER A 355 -18.05 -19.20 -15.94
CA SER A 355 -17.50 -19.89 -17.10
C SER A 355 -16.61 -21.06 -16.67
N ALA A 356 -16.20 -21.89 -17.63
CA ALA A 356 -15.27 -23.00 -17.38
C ALA A 356 -13.82 -22.54 -17.16
N ALA A 357 -13.49 -21.28 -17.47
CA ALA A 357 -12.15 -20.76 -17.29
C ALA A 357 -11.86 -20.50 -15.80
N THR A 358 -10.63 -20.74 -15.37
CA THR A 358 -10.12 -20.39 -14.04
C THR A 358 -8.97 -19.41 -14.20
N VAL A 359 -9.03 -18.32 -13.43
CA VAL A 359 -7.99 -17.31 -13.34
C VAL A 359 -7.43 -17.24 -11.92
N ASN A 360 -6.22 -16.71 -11.76
CA ASN A 360 -5.71 -16.36 -10.44
C ASN A 360 -6.38 -15.08 -9.90
N VAL A 361 -6.05 -14.71 -8.66
CA VAL A 361 -6.60 -13.50 -8.01
C VAL A 361 -6.26 -12.18 -8.74
N ASN A 362 -5.32 -12.18 -9.68
CA ASN A 362 -4.95 -11.04 -10.51
C ASN A 362 -5.66 -11.04 -11.88
N GLY A 363 -6.51 -12.04 -12.16
CA GLY A 363 -7.23 -12.17 -13.43
C GLY A 363 -6.46 -12.84 -14.56
N GLU A 364 -5.29 -13.43 -14.28
CA GLU A 364 -4.49 -14.15 -15.27
C GLU A 364 -4.96 -15.60 -15.40
N THR A 365 -5.07 -16.10 -16.63
CA THR A 365 -5.53 -17.47 -16.90
C THR A 365 -4.55 -18.51 -16.37
N ILE A 366 -5.05 -19.46 -15.58
CA ILE A 366 -4.27 -20.61 -15.12
C ILE A 366 -4.36 -21.68 -16.21
N SER A 367 -3.29 -21.87 -16.97
CA SER A 367 -3.17 -23.00 -17.91
C SER A 367 -2.98 -24.29 -17.11
N GLY A 368 -4.06 -24.94 -16.70
CA GLY A 368 -4.00 -26.14 -15.85
C GLY A 368 -5.22 -27.06 -15.91
N ALA A 369 -6.05 -26.94 -16.95
CA ALA A 369 -7.19 -27.83 -17.19
C ALA A 369 -7.09 -28.47 -18.58
N GLU A 370 -5.99 -29.16 -18.87
CA GLU A 370 -6.02 -30.26 -19.84
C GLU A 370 -6.21 -31.57 -19.09
N SER A 371 -7.29 -32.25 -19.47
CA SER A 371 -7.76 -33.55 -19.02
C SER A 371 -6.62 -34.58 -18.96
N SER A 372 -6.19 -34.96 -17.77
CA SER A 372 -5.46 -36.21 -17.56
C SER A 372 -6.46 -37.37 -17.53
N THR A 373 -6.97 -37.72 -18.71
CA THR A 373 -7.58 -39.04 -18.92
C THR A 373 -6.50 -39.98 -19.44
N SER A 374 -6.10 -40.93 -18.60
CA SER A 374 -5.19 -42.01 -18.94
C SER A 374 -5.68 -42.80 -20.16
N ALA A 375 -4.78 -43.06 -21.10
CA ALA A 375 -4.86 -44.24 -21.95
C ALA A 375 -3.45 -44.84 -22.03
N GLU A 376 -3.22 -45.79 -21.13
CA GLU A 376 -2.15 -46.77 -21.21
C GLU A 376 -2.45 -47.69 -22.41
N SER A 377 -1.60 -47.71 -23.43
CA SER A 377 -1.44 -48.89 -24.28
C SER A 377 0.03 -49.08 -24.65
N THR A 378 0.57 -50.17 -24.11
CA THR A 378 1.78 -50.88 -24.51
C THR A 378 1.72 -51.28 -25.98
N THR A 379 2.83 -51.23 -26.71
CA THR A 379 3.42 -52.34 -27.49
C THR A 379 4.84 -51.98 -27.96
N ALA A 380 5.68 -53.02 -28.01
CA ALA A 380 7.12 -53.08 -28.12
C ALA A 380 7.73 -52.85 -29.52
N GLN A 381 9.06 -52.60 -29.50
CA GLN A 381 10.14 -53.07 -30.40
C GLN A 381 10.03 -52.96 -31.93
N SER A 382 10.99 -52.24 -32.52
CA SER A 382 11.93 -52.67 -33.59
C SER A 382 12.83 -51.47 -33.94
N SER A 383 14.13 -51.48 -33.64
CA SER A 383 15.25 -51.96 -34.47
C SER A 383 15.42 -51.27 -35.83
N GLU A 384 16.67 -50.90 -36.09
CA GLU A 384 17.33 -50.64 -37.39
C GLU A 384 17.32 -49.22 -38.01
N ALA A 385 18.47 -48.55 -37.80
CA ALA A 385 19.55 -48.39 -38.79
C ALA A 385 19.63 -47.14 -39.68
N ALA A 386 20.92 -46.80 -39.90
CA ALA A 386 21.54 -45.97 -40.94
C ALA A 386 21.54 -44.45 -40.66
N LYS A 387 22.68 -43.75 -40.66
CA LYS A 387 24.06 -44.10 -41.02
C LYS A 387 25.00 -43.02 -40.48
#